data_AF-A0A1W9TKU2-F1
#
_entry.id   AF-A0A1W9TKU2-F1
#
_cell.length_a   1.000
_cell.length_b   1.000
_cell.length_c   1.000
_cell.angle_alpha   90.00
_cell.angle_beta   90.00
_cell.angle_gamma   90.00
#
_symmetry.space_group_name_H-M   'P 1'
#
loop_
_entity.id
_entity.type
_entity.pdbx_description
1 polymer ?
#
loop_
_entity_poly.entity_id
_entity_poly.type
_entity_poly.pdbx_seq_one_letter_code
_entity_poly.pdbx_strand_id
1 'polypeptide(L)'
;MENTKDIEYKVYIDFAHTPDALEKVLKSARRITHGRIILVFGAGGAADIGKRKIMGEIASKYSDLMVITDDDPKNDDPDEIIEHIMEGVD
;
A
#
# COMPACT_ATOMS: atom_id res chain seq x y z
N MET A 1 25.38 1.26 13.74
CA MET A 1 24.14 1.83 13.16
C MET A 1 24.58 2.73 12.03
N GLU A 2 24.40 2.30 10.79
CA GLU A 2 24.66 3.17 9.64
C GLU A 2 23.65 4.32 9.64
N ASN A 3 24.15 5.52 9.39
CA ASN A 3 23.36 6.75 9.35
C ASN A 3 22.51 6.71 8.08
N THR A 4 21.19 6.64 8.22
CA THR A 4 20.23 6.49 7.10
C THR A 4 20.20 7.70 6.15
N LYS A 5 20.93 8.78 6.46
CA LYS A 5 21.04 9.98 5.62
C LYS A 5 21.75 9.76 4.28
N ASP A 6 22.56 8.72 4.17
CA ASP A 6 23.33 8.43 2.95
C ASP A 6 22.64 7.41 2.01
N ILE A 7 21.43 6.96 2.36
CA ILE A 7 20.65 6.07 1.50
C ILE A 7 19.91 6.93 0.49
N GLU A 8 20.32 6.87 -0.78
CA GLU A 8 19.61 7.53 -1.87
C GLU A 8 18.34 6.73 -2.22
N TYR A 9 17.18 7.20 -1.76
CA TYR A 9 15.87 6.64 -2.10
C TYR A 9 14.93 7.72 -2.62
N LYS A 10 13.98 7.32 -3.46
CA LYS A 10 12.93 8.19 -4.00
C LYS A 10 11.62 7.93 -3.29
N VAL A 11 10.93 8.99 -2.89
CA VAL A 11 9.61 8.91 -2.25
C VAL A 11 8.59 9.53 -3.19
N TYR A 12 7.49 8.80 -3.40
CA TYR A 12 6.35 9.26 -4.18
C TYR A 12 5.12 9.22 -3.26
N ILE A 13 4.36 10.31 -3.24
CA ILE A 13 3.12 10.43 -2.46
C ILE A 13 1.98 10.53 -3.47
N ASP A 14 1.01 9.63 -3.39
CA ASP A 14 -0.14 9.56 -4.28
C ASP A 14 -1.42 9.30 -3.47
N PHE A 15 -2.57 9.74 -3.99
CA PHE A 15 -3.88 9.61 -3.33
C PHE A 15 -4.60 8.29 -3.69
N ALA A 16 -3.94 7.33 -4.32
CA ALA A 16 -4.50 6.06 -4.77
C ALA A 16 -5.16 5.24 -3.63
N HIS A 17 -6.46 5.43 -3.44
CA HIS A 17 -7.29 4.76 -2.43
C HIS A 17 -8.34 3.81 -3.06
N THR A 18 -8.17 3.47 -4.34
CA THR A 18 -8.97 2.48 -5.08
C THR A 18 -8.07 1.41 -5.69
N PRO A 19 -8.57 0.18 -5.92
CA PRO A 19 -7.77 -0.89 -6.55
C PRO A 19 -7.11 -0.47 -7.87
N ASP A 20 -7.89 0.12 -8.80
CA ASP A 20 -7.40 0.56 -10.11
C ASP A 20 -6.31 1.64 -9.99
N ALA A 21 -6.48 2.61 -9.09
CA ALA A 21 -5.48 3.65 -8.87
C ALA A 21 -4.18 3.06 -8.28
N LEU A 22 -4.30 2.17 -7.29
CA LEU A 22 -3.14 1.53 -6.65
C LEU A 22 -2.33 0.72 -7.67
N GLU A 23 -3.01 -0.06 -8.51
CA GLU A 23 -2.34 -0.84 -9.57
C GLU A 23 -1.63 0.08 -10.57
N LYS A 24 -2.26 1.18 -11.00
CA LYS A 24 -1.66 2.14 -11.93
C LYS A 24 -0.44 2.82 -11.33
N VAL A 25 -0.48 3.20 -10.05
CA VAL A 25 0.67 3.80 -9.34
C VAL A 25 1.81 2.81 -9.26
N LEU A 26 1.58 1.58 -8.80
CA LEU A 26 2.63 0.57 -8.67
C LEU A 26 3.26 0.19 -10.01
N LYS A 27 2.44 0.01 -11.07
CA LYS A 27 2.96 -0.22 -12.42
C LYS A 27 3.78 0.96 -12.94
N SER A 28 3.38 2.19 -12.61
CA SER A 28 4.12 3.39 -13.01
C SER A 28 5.44 3.53 -12.24
N ALA A 29 5.41 3.31 -10.92
CA ALA A 29 6.60 3.27 -10.08
C ALA A 29 7.60 2.22 -10.56
N ARG A 30 7.12 1.04 -10.97
CA ARG A 30 7.97 -0.03 -11.53
C ARG A 30 8.70 0.39 -12.80
N ARG A 31 8.06 1.13 -13.71
CA ARG A 31 8.71 1.60 -14.93
C ARG A 31 9.87 2.57 -14.68
N ILE A 32 9.91 3.23 -13.52
CA ILE A 32 10.93 4.24 -13.17
C ILE A 32 11.86 3.81 -12.04
N THR A 33 11.69 2.60 -11.50
CA THR A 33 12.42 2.08 -10.34
C THR A 33 13.15 0.79 -10.69
N HIS A 34 14.48 0.84 -10.67
CA HIS A 34 15.35 -0.32 -10.89
C HIS A 34 15.58 -1.15 -9.61
N GLY A 35 15.32 -0.56 -8.43
CA GLY A 35 15.46 -1.22 -7.13
C GLY A 35 14.13 -1.74 -6.58
N ARG A 36 14.06 -1.89 -5.25
CA ARG A 36 12.84 -2.29 -4.57
C ARG A 36 11.78 -1.19 -4.58
N ILE A 37 10.52 -1.56 -4.75
CA ILE A 37 9.35 -0.75 -4.43
C ILE A 37 8.90 -1.16 -3.04
N ILE A 38 8.94 -0.19 -2.13
CA ILE A 38 8.34 -0.31 -0.81
C ILE A 38 7.04 0.50 -0.85
N LEU A 39 5.91 -0.19 -0.65
CA LEU A 39 4.60 0.44 -0.58
C LEU A 39 4.23 0.65 0.89
N VAL A 40 3.76 1.85 1.23
CA VAL A 40 3.10 2.13 2.52
C VAL A 40 1.68 2.55 2.20
N PHE A 41 0.68 1.84 2.71
CA PHE A 41 -0.72 2.15 2.42
C PHE A 41 -1.66 1.61 3.50
N GLY A 42 -2.89 2.13 3.50
CA GLY A 42 -4.01 1.63 4.28
C GLY A 42 -5.31 1.67 3.47
N ALA A 43 -6.43 1.52 4.15
CA ALA A 43 -7.74 1.76 3.59
C ALA A 43 -8.59 2.57 4.56
N GLY A 44 -9.33 3.57 4.04
CA GLY A 44 -10.26 4.33 4.85
C GLY A 44 -11.43 3.49 5.38
N GLY A 45 -11.87 3.81 6.60
CA GLY A 45 -13.08 3.29 7.21
C GLY A 45 -14.35 3.81 6.52
N ALA A 46 -15.46 3.09 6.74
CA ALA A 46 -16.73 3.27 6.02
C ALA A 46 -16.63 3.17 4.48
N ALA A 47 -15.48 2.76 3.95
CA ALA A 47 -15.31 2.44 2.54
C ALA A 47 -15.80 1.02 2.24
N ASP A 48 -15.92 0.72 0.95
CA ASP A 48 -16.25 -0.64 0.48
C ASP A 48 -15.22 -1.66 0.99
N ILE A 49 -15.67 -2.62 1.82
CA ILE A 49 -14.84 -3.69 2.39
C ILE A 49 -14.27 -4.58 1.28
N GLY A 50 -15.04 -4.83 0.21
CA GLY A 50 -14.61 -5.67 -0.90
C GLY A 50 -13.37 -5.15 -1.62
N LYS A 51 -13.14 -3.83 -1.58
CA LYS A 51 -11.95 -3.23 -2.19
C LYS A 51 -10.67 -3.52 -1.39
N ARG A 52 -10.77 -3.74 -0.06
CA ARG A 52 -9.62 -3.90 0.85
C ARG A 52 -8.81 -5.13 0.46
N LYS A 53 -9.49 -6.26 0.29
CA LYS A 53 -8.91 -7.51 -0.22
C LYS A 53 -8.21 -7.32 -1.56
N ILE A 54 -8.88 -6.72 -2.54
CA ILE A 54 -8.32 -6.51 -3.89
C ILE A 54 -7.09 -5.60 -3.82
N MET A 55 -7.09 -4.58 -2.95
CA MET A 55 -5.92 -3.74 -2.73
C MET A 55 -4.75 -4.53 -2.11
N GLY A 56 -5.02 -5.46 -1.20
CA GLY A 56 -4.02 -6.43 -0.69
C GLY A 56 -3.41 -7.28 -1.80
N GLU A 57 -4.25 -7.86 -2.68
CA GLU A 57 -3.80 -8.67 -3.84
C GLU A 57 -2.91 -7.86 -4.80
N ILE A 58 -3.25 -6.59 -5.03
CA ILE A 58 -2.47 -5.69 -5.88
C ILE A 58 -1.14 -5.32 -5.18
N ALA A 59 -1.18 -5.03 -3.89
CA ALA A 59 -0.01 -4.66 -3.11
C ALA A 59 1.02 -5.81 -3.07
N SER A 60 0.58 -7.04 -2.74
CA SER A 60 1.44 -8.23 -2.70
C SER A 60 2.07 -8.53 -4.05
N LYS A 61 1.32 -8.34 -5.14
CA LYS A 61 1.78 -8.64 -6.50
C LYS A 61 2.78 -7.64 -7.06
N TYR A 62 2.63 -6.34 -6.78
CA TYR A 62 3.37 -5.29 -7.48
C TYR A 62 4.38 -4.52 -6.61
N SER A 63 4.45 -4.79 -5.31
CA SER A 63 5.49 -4.26 -4.42
C SER A 63 6.45 -5.34 -3.97
N ASP A 64 7.69 -4.97 -3.64
CA ASP A 64 8.70 -5.90 -3.10
C ASP A 64 8.61 -6.00 -1.56
N LEU A 65 8.03 -4.98 -0.94
CA LEU A 65 7.69 -4.90 0.47
C LEU A 65 6.47 -4.00 0.60
N MET A 66 5.48 -4.43 1.36
CA MET A 66 4.35 -3.59 1.74
C MET A 66 4.34 -3.39 3.26
N VAL A 67 4.00 -2.17 3.65
CA VAL A 67 3.74 -1.76 5.02
C VAL A 67 2.29 -1.34 5.05
N ILE A 68 1.46 -2.17 5.69
CA ILE A 68 0.06 -1.86 5.89
C ILE A 68 -0.04 -1.04 7.18
N THR A 69 -0.77 0.07 7.12
CA THR A 69 -0.91 1.02 8.22
C THR A 69 -2.30 1.64 8.21
N ASP A 70 -2.64 2.35 9.28
CA ASP A 70 -3.84 3.17 9.35
C ASP A 70 -3.77 4.32 8.34
N ASP A 71 -4.88 4.58 7.64
CA ASP A 71 -5.05 5.70 6.72
C ASP A 71 -6.06 6.71 7.30
N ASP A 72 -7.32 6.29 7.43
CA ASP A 72 -8.40 7.03 8.12
C ASP A 72 -9.48 6.03 8.57
N PRO A 73 -9.34 5.38 9.74
CA PRO A 73 -10.25 4.31 10.16
C PRO A 73 -11.66 4.81 10.49
N LYS A 74 -11.86 6.12 10.69
CA LYS A 74 -13.13 6.72 11.13
C LYS A 74 -13.69 6.04 12.39
N ASN A 75 -14.76 5.27 12.24
CA ASN A 75 -15.43 4.52 13.31
C ASN A 75 -15.25 3.00 13.18
N ASP A 76 -14.56 2.54 12.13
CA ASP A 76 -14.24 1.12 11.94
C ASP A 76 -13.01 0.78 12.81
N ASP A 77 -12.90 -0.48 13.22
CA ASP A 77 -11.70 -0.96 13.93
C ASP A 77 -10.50 -1.00 12.96
N PRO A 78 -9.37 -0.31 13.26
CA PRO A 78 -8.16 -0.37 12.44
C PRO A 78 -7.65 -1.79 12.21
N ASP A 79 -7.73 -2.65 13.23
CA ASP A 79 -7.23 -4.03 13.13
C ASP A 79 -8.10 -4.84 12.15
N GLU A 80 -9.43 -4.68 12.20
CA GLU A 80 -10.34 -5.29 11.22
C GLU A 80 -10.08 -4.78 9.80
N ILE A 81 -9.73 -3.50 9.62
CA ILE A 81 -9.38 -2.96 8.30
C ILE A 81 -8.13 -3.67 7.76
N ILE A 82 -7.10 -3.81 8.59
CA ILE A 82 -5.84 -4.46 8.23
C ILE A 82 -6.09 -5.95 7.91
N GLU A 83 -6.88 -6.65 8.72
CA GLU A 83 -7.25 -8.05 8.47
C GLU A 83 -7.91 -8.24 7.10
N HIS A 84 -8.87 -7.39 6.73
CA HIS A 84 -9.50 -7.45 5.41
C HIS A 84 -8.54 -7.17 4.25
N ILE A 85 -7.51 -6.34 4.44
CA ILE A 85 -6.46 -6.15 3.44
C ILE A 85 -5.61 -7.43 3.34
N MET A 86 -5.26 -8.02 4.47
CA MET A 86 -4.44 -9.24 4.55
C MET A 86 -5.10 -10.45 3.91
N GLU A 87 -6.43 -10.51 3.80
CA GLU A 87 -7.14 -11.58 3.05
C GLU A 87 -6.76 -11.66 1.57
N GLY A 88 -6.16 -10.60 1.01
CA GLY A 88 -5.69 -10.56 -0.37
C GLY A 88 -4.19 -10.84 -0.53
N VAL A 89 -3.46 -11.05 0.56
CA VAL A 89 -2.01 -11.17 0.53
C VAL A 89 -1.59 -12.63 0.32
N ASP A 90 -0.69 -12.85 -0.65
CA ASP A 90 -0.04 -14.13 -0.96
C ASP A 90 1.36 -14.24 -0.33
#